data_AF-A0A9X8YNN5-F1
#
_entry.id   AF-A0A9X8YNN5-F1
#
_cell.length_a   1.000
_cell.length_b   1.000
_cell.length_c   1.000
_cell.angle_alpha   90.00
_cell.angle_beta   90.00
_cell.angle_gamma   90.00
#
_symmetry.space_group_name_H-M   'P 1'
#
loop_
_entity.id
_entity.type
_entity.pdbx_description
1 polymer ?
#
loop_
_entity_poly.entity_id
_entity_poly.type
_entity_poly.pdbx_seq_one_letter_code
_entity_poly.pdbx_strand_id
1 'polypeptide(L)'
;NGELIGINTAILAPDGGNIGIGFAIPSNMVKNLTAQMVEYGQVKRGELGIMGTELNSELAKAMKVDAQRGAFVSQVMPKSSAAKAGIKAGDVIVTMNGKAISSFASFRAEIGTLPVGSKMSLGIIRDGKPVTIDVTLEQSAQTQVASGNIYTGIEGAELSNTQVGNQKGVKVDSVKAGSAAARIGLKKGDVILGVNQQPIQNLGELRKILDSKPSVLALNIQRG
;
A
#
# COMPACT_ATOMS: atom_id res chain seq x y z
N ASN A 1 11.18 27.13 -11.93
CA ASN A 1 10.94 27.21 -10.47
C ASN A 1 11.80 26.26 -9.64
N GLY A 2 12.39 25.19 -10.20
CA GLY A 2 13.23 24.27 -9.40
C GLY A 2 12.43 23.39 -8.45
N GLU A 3 11.13 23.23 -8.68
CA GLU A 3 10.23 22.44 -7.85
C GLU A 3 10.34 20.95 -8.22
N LEU A 4 10.29 20.07 -7.22
CA LEU A 4 10.34 18.62 -7.41
C LEU A 4 9.04 18.12 -8.05
N ILE A 5 9.14 17.58 -9.27
CA ILE A 5 8.00 16.99 -10.00
C ILE A 5 8.01 15.45 -10.01
N GLY A 6 9.16 14.83 -9.72
CA GLY A 6 9.28 13.37 -9.64
C GLY A 6 10.69 12.90 -9.29
N ILE A 7 10.82 11.60 -9.02
CA ILE A 7 12.08 10.92 -8.71
C ILE A 7 12.36 9.88 -9.80
N ASN A 8 13.49 10.03 -10.50
CA ASN A 8 13.92 9.10 -11.55
C ASN A 8 14.09 7.69 -10.97
N THR A 9 13.42 6.72 -11.56
CA THR A 9 13.31 5.36 -10.99
C THR A 9 13.74 4.28 -11.99
N ALA A 10 13.50 4.49 -13.28
CA ALA A 10 13.87 3.52 -14.31
C ALA A 10 14.19 4.21 -15.63
N ILE A 11 14.90 3.50 -16.50
CA ILE A 11 15.10 3.85 -17.90
C ILE A 11 14.69 2.66 -18.75
N LEU A 12 14.20 2.92 -19.96
CA LEU A 12 14.18 1.88 -20.98
C LEU A 12 15.57 1.87 -21.61
N ALA A 13 16.31 0.77 -21.49
CA ALA A 13 17.68 0.67 -21.98
C ALA A 13 17.97 -0.78 -22.38
N PRO A 14 17.80 -1.15 -23.67
CA PRO A 14 18.08 -2.51 -24.15
C PRO A 14 19.50 -2.98 -23.80
N ASP A 15 20.49 -2.08 -23.87
CA ASP A 15 21.91 -2.38 -23.65
C ASP A 15 22.50 -1.64 -22.43
N GLY A 16 21.66 -1.17 -21.49
CA GLY A 16 22.10 -0.44 -20.29
C GLY A 16 22.46 1.05 -20.52
N GLY A 17 22.49 1.51 -21.77
CA GLY A 17 22.58 2.93 -22.13
C GLY A 17 21.21 3.60 -22.23
N ASN A 18 21.07 4.83 -21.72
CA ASN A 18 19.84 5.60 -21.84
C ASN A 18 19.58 5.98 -23.32
N ILE A 19 18.44 5.54 -23.87
CA ILE A 19 18.00 5.89 -25.24
C ILE A 19 17.09 7.12 -25.29
N GLY A 20 17.08 7.94 -24.22
CA GLY A 20 16.23 9.13 -24.11
C GLY A 20 14.87 8.89 -23.46
N ILE A 21 14.61 7.69 -22.92
CA ILE A 21 13.34 7.33 -22.26
C ILE A 21 13.60 7.03 -20.79
N GLY A 22 13.30 8.02 -19.94
CA GLY A 22 13.35 7.91 -18.48
C GLY A 22 11.96 7.90 -17.86
N PHE A 23 11.80 7.13 -16.79
CA PHE A 23 10.58 7.05 -16.00
C PHE A 23 10.84 7.57 -14.59
N ALA A 24 9.90 8.39 -14.09
CA ALA A 24 9.95 8.96 -12.76
C ALA A 24 8.67 8.65 -11.99
N ILE A 25 8.81 8.41 -10.69
CA ILE A 25 7.67 8.38 -9.77
C ILE A 25 7.24 9.83 -9.49
N PRO A 26 5.95 10.20 -9.67
CA PRO A 26 5.49 11.57 -9.48
C PRO A 26 5.66 12.09 -8.05
N SER A 27 5.95 13.38 -7.89
CA SER A 27 6.21 13.99 -6.57
C SER A 27 5.05 13.87 -5.58
N ASN A 28 3.80 13.93 -6.06
CA ASN A 28 2.62 13.73 -5.21
C ASN A 28 2.57 12.32 -4.60
N MET A 29 2.95 11.30 -5.38
CA MET A 29 3.06 9.93 -4.90
C MET A 29 4.19 9.81 -3.88
N VAL A 30 5.37 10.38 -4.16
CA VAL A 30 6.49 10.40 -3.22
C VAL A 30 6.09 11.06 -1.91
N LYS A 31 5.44 12.23 -1.96
CA LYS A 31 5.00 12.98 -0.78
C LYS A 31 4.10 12.17 0.15
N ASN A 32 3.13 11.43 -0.41
CA ASN A 32 2.21 10.63 0.39
C ASN A 32 2.89 9.40 1.01
N LEU A 33 3.80 8.76 0.26
CA LEU A 33 4.52 7.59 0.72
C LEU A 33 5.56 7.96 1.80
N THR A 34 6.32 9.04 1.61
CA THR A 34 7.33 9.47 2.57
C THR A 34 6.70 9.96 3.87
N ALA A 35 5.57 10.68 3.81
CA ALA A 35 4.82 11.07 5.00
C ALA A 35 4.45 9.84 5.86
N GLN A 36 3.92 8.77 5.24
CA GLN A 36 3.59 7.53 5.94
C GLN A 36 4.82 6.80 6.50
N MET A 37 5.93 6.78 5.75
CA MET A 37 7.17 6.17 6.23
C MET A 37 7.75 6.92 7.43
N VAL A 38 7.68 8.25 7.44
CA VAL A 38 8.13 9.07 8.57
C VAL A 38 7.22 8.87 9.79
N GLU A 39 5.91 8.85 9.59
CA GLU A 39 4.94 8.77 10.70
C GLU A 39 4.83 7.35 11.29
N TYR A 40 4.84 6.32 10.45
CA TYR A 40 4.53 4.95 10.86
C TYR A 40 5.68 3.95 10.68
N GLY A 41 6.78 4.35 10.03
CA GLY A 41 7.89 3.46 9.65
C GLY A 41 7.56 2.44 8.56
N GLN A 42 6.34 2.46 8.04
CA GLN A 42 5.88 1.61 6.94
C GLN A 42 4.77 2.32 6.16
N VAL A 43 4.59 1.92 4.91
CA VAL A 43 3.44 2.37 4.11
C VAL A 43 2.26 1.43 4.39
N LYS A 44 1.15 1.99 4.86
CA LYS A 44 -0.12 1.26 4.98
C LYS A 44 -0.96 1.56 3.75
N ARG A 45 -0.81 0.71 2.73
CA ARG A 45 -1.56 0.87 1.47
C ARG A 45 -3.05 0.63 1.72
N GLY A 46 -3.87 1.60 1.35
CA GLY A 46 -5.30 1.40 1.20
C GLY A 46 -5.58 0.44 0.04
N GLU A 47 -6.62 -0.39 0.19
CA GLU A 47 -7.12 -1.24 -0.87
C GLU A 47 -8.61 -0.98 -1.09
N LEU A 48 -8.98 -0.90 -2.36
CA LEU A 48 -10.37 -0.80 -2.79
C LEU A 48 -11.03 -2.19 -2.85
N GLY A 49 -10.26 -3.23 -3.17
CA GLY A 49 -10.69 -4.62 -3.25
C GLY A 49 -11.52 -4.92 -4.51
N ILE A 50 -10.94 -4.56 -5.66
CA ILE A 50 -11.46 -4.88 -6.99
C ILE A 50 -10.39 -5.59 -7.82
N MET A 51 -10.83 -6.43 -8.74
CA MET A 51 -10.02 -6.93 -9.84
C MET A 51 -10.58 -6.37 -11.13
N GLY A 52 -9.70 -6.04 -12.06
CA GLY A 52 -10.09 -5.37 -13.27
C GLY A 52 -8.99 -5.36 -14.31
N THR A 53 -9.35 -4.83 -15.46
CA THR A 53 -8.46 -4.70 -16.62
C THR A 53 -8.57 -3.31 -17.20
N GLU A 54 -7.63 -2.98 -18.09
CA GLU A 54 -7.72 -1.79 -18.91
C GLU A 54 -9.01 -1.80 -19.74
N LEU A 55 -9.66 -0.64 -19.85
CA LEU A 55 -10.74 -0.45 -20.81
C LEU A 55 -10.13 -0.23 -22.19
N ASN A 56 -10.33 -1.18 -23.11
CA ASN A 56 -9.99 -1.03 -24.52
C ASN A 56 -11.24 -0.73 -25.36
N SER A 57 -11.06 -0.35 -26.63
CA SER A 57 -12.17 0.05 -27.49
C SER A 57 -13.18 -1.07 -27.78
N GLU A 58 -12.76 -2.34 -27.76
CA GLU A 58 -13.65 -3.49 -27.96
C GLU A 58 -14.55 -3.70 -26.73
N LEU A 59 -13.96 -3.65 -25.54
CA LEU A 59 -14.67 -3.77 -24.27
C LEU A 59 -15.59 -2.57 -24.05
N ALA A 60 -15.16 -1.36 -24.40
CA ALA A 60 -16.00 -0.16 -24.33
C ALA A 60 -17.27 -0.30 -25.19
N LYS A 61 -17.13 -0.81 -26.43
CA LYS A 61 -18.28 -1.11 -27.31
C LYS A 61 -19.19 -2.19 -26.71
N ALA A 62 -18.62 -3.27 -26.19
CA ALA A 62 -19.38 -4.35 -25.57
C ALA A 62 -20.17 -3.87 -24.34
N MET A 63 -19.58 -2.97 -23.56
CA MET A 63 -20.18 -2.40 -22.35
C MET A 63 -21.06 -1.17 -22.61
N LYS A 64 -21.21 -0.74 -23.87
CA LYS A 64 -21.94 0.48 -24.28
C LYS A 64 -21.47 1.72 -23.54
N VAL A 65 -20.14 1.87 -23.46
CA VAL A 65 -19.48 2.98 -22.79
C VAL A 65 -18.81 3.88 -23.83
N ASP A 66 -19.14 5.17 -23.81
CA ASP A 66 -18.55 6.16 -24.72
C ASP A 66 -17.10 6.51 -24.36
N ALA A 67 -16.67 6.18 -23.14
CA ALA A 67 -15.30 6.38 -22.69
C ALA A 67 -14.33 5.41 -23.39
N GLN A 68 -13.30 5.96 -24.02
CA GLN A 68 -12.20 5.20 -24.63
C GLN A 68 -11.12 4.77 -23.63
N ARG A 69 -11.18 5.29 -22.39
CA ARG A 69 -10.19 5.07 -21.33
C ARG A 69 -10.89 4.95 -19.99
N GLY A 70 -10.36 4.09 -19.13
CA GLY A 70 -10.90 3.84 -17.80
C GLY A 70 -10.44 2.49 -17.26
N ALA A 71 -10.96 2.17 -16.08
CA ALA A 71 -10.70 0.92 -15.38
C ALA A 71 -11.97 0.06 -15.40
N PHE A 72 -11.93 -1.07 -16.11
CA PHE A 72 -13.05 -2.03 -16.13
C PHE A 72 -13.00 -2.91 -14.88
N VAL A 73 -14.11 -3.02 -14.17
CA VAL A 73 -14.23 -3.86 -12.96
C VAL A 73 -14.70 -5.26 -13.36
N SER A 74 -13.79 -6.22 -13.35
CA SER A 74 -14.10 -7.63 -13.61
C SER A 74 -14.73 -8.31 -12.41
N GLN A 75 -14.25 -7.99 -11.20
CA GLN A 75 -14.73 -8.59 -9.96
C GLN A 75 -14.58 -7.63 -8.79
N VAL A 76 -15.49 -7.73 -7.83
CA VAL A 76 -15.41 -7.02 -6.55
C VAL A 76 -15.21 -8.06 -5.44
N MET A 77 -14.20 -7.86 -4.60
CA MET A 77 -13.92 -8.79 -3.51
C MET A 77 -15.01 -8.68 -2.41
N PRO A 78 -15.47 -9.81 -1.84
CA PRO A 78 -16.41 -9.77 -0.73
C PRO A 78 -15.85 -9.00 0.47
N LYS A 79 -16.72 -8.25 1.17
CA LYS A 79 -16.37 -7.44 2.36
C LYS A 79 -15.36 -6.31 2.13
N SER A 80 -14.99 -6.01 0.88
CA SER A 80 -14.07 -4.92 0.56
C SER A 80 -14.73 -3.54 0.64
N SER A 81 -13.91 -2.48 0.59
CA SER A 81 -14.36 -1.09 0.45
C SER A 81 -15.26 -0.90 -0.77
N ALA A 82 -14.91 -1.50 -1.91
CA ALA A 82 -15.71 -1.43 -3.13
C ALA A 82 -17.08 -2.09 -2.96
N ALA A 83 -17.14 -3.27 -2.33
CA ALA A 83 -18.39 -3.96 -2.06
C ALA A 83 -19.30 -3.14 -1.14
N LYS A 84 -18.74 -2.56 -0.08
CA LYS A 84 -19.44 -1.69 0.87
C LYS A 84 -19.96 -0.40 0.22
N ALA A 85 -19.22 0.15 -0.74
CA ALA A 85 -19.60 1.33 -1.50
C ALA A 85 -20.61 1.03 -2.64
N GLY A 86 -20.93 -0.24 -2.89
CA GLY A 86 -21.89 -0.63 -3.93
C GLY A 86 -21.32 -0.63 -5.34
N ILE A 87 -20.00 -0.72 -5.50
CA ILE A 87 -19.34 -1.00 -6.78
C ILE A 87 -19.66 -2.45 -7.17
N LYS A 88 -19.88 -2.70 -8.47
CA LYS A 88 -20.25 -4.00 -9.01
C LYS A 88 -19.32 -4.40 -10.15
N ALA A 89 -19.24 -5.71 -10.40
CA ALA A 89 -18.64 -6.21 -11.63
C ALA A 89 -19.42 -5.67 -12.84
N GLY A 90 -18.71 -5.29 -13.90
CA GLY A 90 -19.28 -4.62 -15.06
C GLY A 90 -19.24 -3.09 -14.99
N ASP A 91 -18.89 -2.50 -13.84
CA ASP A 91 -18.69 -1.06 -13.76
C ASP A 91 -17.42 -0.64 -14.52
N VAL A 92 -17.45 0.55 -15.11
CA VAL A 92 -16.27 1.19 -15.70
C VAL A 92 -15.95 2.46 -14.93
N ILE A 93 -14.81 2.50 -14.26
CA ILE A 93 -14.36 3.68 -13.51
C ILE A 93 -13.68 4.64 -14.48
N VAL A 94 -14.19 5.87 -14.55
CA VAL A 94 -13.73 6.91 -15.49
C VAL A 94 -13.10 8.11 -14.80
N THR A 95 -13.51 8.42 -13.57
CA THR A 95 -12.92 9.51 -12.79
C THR A 95 -12.70 9.12 -11.33
N MET A 96 -11.74 9.80 -10.72
CA MET A 96 -11.43 9.70 -9.31
C MET A 96 -11.14 11.10 -8.78
N ASN A 97 -11.87 11.50 -7.73
CA ASN A 97 -11.84 12.84 -7.15
C ASN A 97 -11.98 13.95 -8.21
N GLY A 98 -12.86 13.73 -9.19
CA GLY A 98 -13.10 14.65 -10.31
C GLY A 98 -12.02 14.64 -11.41
N LYS A 99 -10.94 13.87 -11.27
CA LYS A 99 -9.88 13.74 -12.28
C LYS A 99 -10.12 12.51 -13.14
N ALA A 100 -9.94 12.66 -14.45
CA ALA A 100 -10.05 11.54 -15.39
C ALA A 100 -8.94 10.50 -15.14
N ILE A 101 -9.33 9.23 -15.14
CA ILE A 101 -8.40 8.11 -15.08
C ILE A 101 -7.95 7.77 -16.50
N SER A 102 -6.64 7.70 -16.72
CA SER A 102 -6.09 7.35 -18.03
C SER A 102 -6.02 5.84 -18.27
N SER A 103 -5.83 5.05 -17.20
CA SER A 103 -5.70 3.58 -17.28
C SER A 103 -6.01 2.90 -15.94
N PHE A 104 -6.31 1.60 -15.98
CA PHE A 104 -6.40 0.75 -14.79
C PHE A 104 -5.08 0.76 -14.00
N ALA A 105 -3.94 0.74 -14.69
CA ALA A 105 -2.63 0.83 -14.07
C ALA A 105 -2.44 2.15 -13.30
N SER A 106 -2.82 3.30 -13.87
CA SER A 106 -2.70 4.60 -13.20
C SER A 106 -3.62 4.68 -11.98
N PHE A 107 -4.85 4.19 -12.13
CA PHE A 107 -5.83 4.11 -11.05
C PHE A 107 -5.33 3.29 -9.86
N ARG A 108 -4.83 2.08 -10.14
CA ARG A 108 -4.26 1.20 -9.12
C ARG A 108 -3.06 1.83 -8.43
N ALA A 109 -2.18 2.48 -9.20
CA ALA A 109 -1.01 3.15 -8.65
C ALA A 109 -1.41 4.30 -7.71
N GLU A 110 -2.38 5.12 -8.09
CA GLU A 110 -2.83 6.24 -7.27
C GLU A 110 -3.50 5.75 -5.98
N ILE A 111 -4.41 4.77 -6.04
CA ILE A 111 -5.00 4.14 -4.85
C ILE A 111 -3.93 3.57 -3.92
N GLY A 112 -2.93 2.88 -4.47
CA GLY A 112 -1.85 2.27 -3.68
C GLY A 112 -0.98 3.26 -2.90
N THR A 113 -1.10 4.56 -3.17
CA THR A 113 -0.38 5.62 -2.44
C THR A 113 -1.22 6.27 -1.35
N LEU A 114 -2.54 6.10 -1.40
CA LEU A 114 -3.44 6.70 -0.44
C LEU A 114 -3.40 5.89 0.87
N PRO A 115 -3.42 6.58 2.03
CA PRO A 115 -3.46 5.90 3.31
C PRO A 115 -4.81 5.22 3.51
N VAL A 116 -4.81 4.17 4.34
CA VAL A 116 -6.04 3.56 4.87
C VAL A 116 -6.93 4.62 5.52
N GLY A 117 -8.24 4.54 5.29
CA GLY A 117 -9.23 5.51 5.77
C GLY A 117 -9.43 6.71 4.85
N SER A 118 -8.66 6.83 3.77
CA SER A 118 -8.87 7.89 2.77
C SER A 118 -10.25 7.78 2.13
N LYS A 119 -10.98 8.90 2.13
CA LYS A 119 -12.24 9.06 1.40
C LYS A 119 -11.93 9.54 -0.02
N MET A 120 -12.62 8.96 -0.99
CA MET A 120 -12.47 9.33 -2.39
C MET A 120 -13.80 9.17 -3.12
N SER A 121 -14.03 10.01 -4.12
CA SER A 121 -15.22 9.97 -4.96
C SER A 121 -14.86 9.36 -6.32
N LEU A 122 -15.57 8.33 -6.74
CA LEU A 122 -15.37 7.63 -8.00
C LEU A 122 -16.52 7.93 -8.95
N GLY A 123 -16.20 8.44 -10.14
CA GLY A 123 -17.15 8.46 -11.25
C GLY A 123 -17.06 7.14 -11.99
N ILE A 124 -18.17 6.41 -12.00
CA ILE A 124 -18.32 5.14 -12.71
C ILE A 124 -19.38 5.24 -13.79
N ILE A 125 -19.31 4.35 -14.77
CA ILE A 125 -20.36 4.12 -15.76
C ILE A 125 -20.91 2.73 -15.52
N ARG A 126 -22.22 2.66 -15.30
CA ARG A 126 -22.98 1.42 -15.08
C ARG A 126 -24.15 1.39 -16.05
N ASP A 127 -24.22 0.35 -16.87
CA ASP A 127 -25.26 0.21 -17.90
C ASP A 127 -25.39 1.46 -18.80
N GLY A 128 -24.24 2.06 -19.14
CA GLY A 128 -24.16 3.29 -19.96
C GLY A 128 -24.53 4.59 -19.23
N LYS A 129 -24.85 4.55 -17.93
CA LYS A 129 -25.21 5.72 -17.14
C LYS A 129 -24.09 6.14 -16.19
N PRO A 130 -23.76 7.44 -16.08
CA PRO A 130 -22.80 7.92 -15.11
C PRO A 130 -23.39 7.85 -13.69
N VAL A 131 -22.61 7.33 -12.75
CA VAL A 131 -22.93 7.26 -11.32
C VAL A 131 -21.69 7.70 -10.54
N THR A 132 -21.89 8.49 -9.49
CA THR A 132 -20.83 8.85 -8.55
C THR A 132 -20.96 8.02 -7.29
N ILE A 133 -19.87 7.41 -6.85
CA ILE A 133 -19.81 6.58 -5.64
C ILE A 133 -18.69 7.09 -4.75
N ASP A 134 -19.03 7.40 -3.49
CA ASP A 134 -18.02 7.71 -2.47
C ASP A 134 -17.58 6.42 -1.78
N VAL A 135 -16.26 6.25 -1.66
CA VAL A 135 -15.65 5.08 -1.04
C VAL A 135 -14.58 5.50 -0.04
N THR A 136 -14.46 4.70 1.02
CA THR A 136 -13.39 4.84 2.02
C THR A 136 -12.48 3.63 1.92
N LEU A 137 -11.18 3.85 1.72
CA LEU A 137 -10.20 2.78 1.59
C LEU A 137 -10.01 2.05 2.92
N GLU A 138 -9.98 0.72 2.87
CA GLU A 138 -9.69 -0.11 4.02
C GLU A 138 -8.28 -0.70 3.91
N GLN A 139 -7.79 -1.25 5.02
CA GLN A 139 -6.48 -1.89 5.03
C GLN A 139 -6.52 -3.12 4.14
N SER A 140 -5.59 -3.21 3.20
CA SER A 140 -5.40 -4.43 2.42
C SER A 140 -5.10 -5.59 3.37
N ALA A 141 -5.83 -6.70 3.22
CA ALA A 141 -5.53 -7.94 3.92
C ALA A 141 -4.16 -8.52 3.51
N GLN A 142 -3.58 -8.02 2.41
CA GLN A 142 -2.34 -8.48 1.80
C GLN A 142 -1.13 -7.58 2.04
N THR A 143 -1.21 -6.52 2.86
CA THR A 143 0.00 -5.74 3.22
C THR A 143 0.85 -6.48 4.25
N GLN A 144 1.31 -7.68 3.91
CA GLN A 144 2.50 -8.25 4.50
C GLN A 144 3.67 -7.49 3.88
N VAL A 145 4.24 -6.56 4.63
CA VAL A 145 5.46 -5.90 4.21
C VAL A 145 6.52 -6.99 4.13
N ALA A 146 6.86 -7.40 2.90
CA ALA A 146 8.00 -8.25 2.63
C ALA A 146 9.20 -7.57 3.28
N SER A 147 9.63 -8.14 4.41
CA SER A 147 10.69 -7.59 5.25
C SER A 147 12.02 -7.92 4.56
N GLY A 148 12.32 -7.19 3.50
CA GLY A 148 13.62 -7.23 2.85
C GLY A 148 14.64 -6.60 3.78
N ASN A 149 15.29 -7.38 4.65
CA ASN A 149 16.51 -7.04 5.40
C ASN A 149 16.55 -5.64 6.05
N ILE A 150 15.45 -5.18 6.66
CA ILE A 150 15.39 -3.82 7.24
C ILE A 150 15.83 -3.76 8.71
N TYR A 151 15.82 -4.88 9.44
CA TYR A 151 15.98 -4.88 10.90
C TYR A 151 17.23 -5.64 11.34
N THR A 152 18.29 -4.91 11.65
CA THR A 152 19.54 -5.49 12.18
C THR A 152 19.27 -6.19 13.52
N GLY A 153 19.60 -7.47 13.63
CA GLY A 153 19.42 -8.28 14.84
C GLY A 153 18.10 -9.05 14.95
N ILE A 154 17.12 -8.78 14.08
CA ILE A 154 15.86 -9.53 13.98
C ILE A 154 15.52 -9.88 12.53
N GLU A 155 16.55 -10.15 11.74
CA GLU A 155 16.40 -10.53 10.34
C GLU A 155 15.54 -11.78 10.21
N GLY A 156 14.65 -11.79 9.21
CA GLY A 156 13.75 -12.90 8.91
C GLY A 156 12.44 -12.91 9.69
N ALA A 157 12.14 -11.90 10.50
CA ALA A 157 10.78 -11.63 10.97
C ALA A 157 10.03 -10.73 9.97
N GLU A 158 8.78 -11.07 9.68
CA GLU A 158 7.82 -10.18 9.05
C GLU A 158 7.02 -9.46 10.13
N LEU A 159 7.03 -8.13 10.08
CA LEU A 159 6.48 -7.27 11.11
C LEU A 159 5.42 -6.33 10.53
N SER A 160 4.40 -6.01 11.31
CA SER A 160 3.40 -4.99 10.98
C SER A 160 2.98 -4.18 12.20
N ASN A 161 2.61 -2.92 11.97
CA ASN A 161 2.03 -2.08 13.03
C ASN A 161 0.67 -2.65 13.48
N THR A 162 0.49 -2.82 14.79
CA THR A 162 -0.74 -3.31 15.40
C THR A 162 -1.21 -2.42 16.55
N GLN A 163 -2.43 -2.63 16.99
CA GLN A 163 -2.96 -2.08 18.23
C GLN A 163 -3.61 -3.22 19.03
N VAL A 164 -3.16 -3.43 20.27
CA VAL A 164 -3.70 -4.43 21.20
C VAL A 164 -4.36 -3.68 22.35
N GLY A 165 -5.69 -3.77 22.42
CA GLY A 165 -6.48 -2.96 23.36
C GLY A 165 -6.26 -1.47 23.11
N ASN A 166 -5.72 -0.78 24.13
CA ASN A 166 -5.39 0.65 24.06
C ASN A 166 -3.90 0.92 23.81
N GLN A 167 -3.08 -0.11 23.60
CA GLN A 167 -1.64 0.00 23.39
C GLN A 167 -1.27 -0.27 21.93
N LYS A 168 -0.51 0.64 21.32
CA LYS A 168 0.06 0.46 19.98
C LYS A 168 1.38 -0.28 20.09
N GLY A 169 1.71 -1.07 19.07
CA GLY A 169 2.95 -1.83 19.04
C GLY A 169 3.21 -2.46 17.68
N VAL A 170 4.17 -3.37 17.62
CA VAL A 170 4.59 -4.06 16.40
C VAL A 170 4.30 -5.55 16.55
N LYS A 171 3.45 -6.10 15.69
CA LYS A 171 3.12 -7.52 15.66
C LYS A 171 4.07 -8.28 14.74
N VAL A 172 4.42 -9.48 15.14
CA VAL A 172 5.15 -10.46 14.31
C VAL A 172 4.15 -11.29 13.52
N ASP A 173 4.09 -11.08 12.20
CA ASP A 173 3.20 -11.83 11.31
C ASP A 173 3.76 -13.22 10.96
N SER A 174 5.07 -13.31 10.76
CA SER A 174 5.76 -14.56 10.49
C SER A 174 7.23 -14.48 10.89
N VAL A 175 7.86 -15.64 11.09
CA VAL A 175 9.30 -15.74 11.36
C VAL A 175 9.87 -16.88 10.52
N LYS A 176 10.87 -16.57 9.70
CA LYS A 176 11.59 -17.56 8.91
C LYS A 176 12.42 -18.46 9.82
N ALA A 177 12.36 -19.78 9.61
CA ALA A 177 13.16 -20.74 10.37
C ALA A 177 14.66 -20.51 10.17
N GLY A 178 15.45 -20.66 11.25
CA GLY A 178 16.91 -20.48 11.22
C GLY A 178 17.41 -19.03 11.15
N SER A 179 16.48 -18.07 11.10
CA SER A 179 16.77 -16.62 11.03
C SER A 179 17.26 -16.05 12.37
N ALA A 180 17.80 -14.82 12.36
CA ALA A 180 18.21 -14.14 13.59
C ALA A 180 17.01 -13.91 14.51
N ALA A 181 15.86 -13.50 13.96
CA ALA A 181 14.61 -13.39 14.69
C ALA A 181 14.21 -14.70 15.39
N ALA A 182 14.35 -15.85 14.71
CA ALA A 182 14.05 -17.14 15.33
C ALA A 182 14.99 -17.48 16.48
N ARG A 183 16.30 -17.16 16.35
CA ARG A 183 17.32 -17.43 17.38
C ARG A 183 17.12 -16.61 18.65
N ILE A 184 16.60 -15.39 18.53
CA ILE A 184 16.25 -14.56 19.68
C ILE A 184 14.87 -14.92 20.28
N GLY A 185 14.19 -15.91 19.72
CA GLY A 185 12.94 -16.45 20.27
C GLY A 185 11.66 -15.74 19.84
N LEU A 186 11.71 -14.89 18.79
CA LEU A 186 10.50 -14.32 18.20
C LEU A 186 9.64 -15.40 17.56
N LYS A 187 8.33 -15.30 17.75
CA LYS A 187 7.33 -16.20 17.21
C LYS A 187 6.21 -15.42 16.53
N LYS A 188 5.54 -16.06 15.58
CA LYS A 188 4.31 -15.55 14.99
C LYS A 188 3.30 -15.26 16.10
N GLY A 189 2.70 -14.06 16.07
CA GLY A 189 1.72 -13.60 17.07
C GLY A 189 2.32 -12.76 18.19
N ASP A 190 3.65 -12.73 18.34
CA ASP A 190 4.29 -11.85 19.32
C ASP A 190 3.99 -10.37 19.02
N VAL A 191 3.78 -9.56 20.06
CA VAL A 191 3.61 -8.11 19.95
C VAL A 191 4.70 -7.40 20.72
N ILE A 192 5.57 -6.70 20.02
CA ILE A 192 6.67 -5.90 20.56
C ILE A 192 6.09 -4.55 21.01
N LEU A 193 6.18 -4.28 22.31
CA LEU A 193 5.70 -3.05 22.96
C LEU A 193 6.83 -2.10 23.33
N GLY A 194 8.08 -2.57 23.34
CA GLY A 194 9.24 -1.74 23.65
C GLY A 194 10.56 -2.41 23.30
N VAL A 195 11.61 -1.60 23.22
CA VAL A 195 13.00 -2.05 23.06
C VAL A 195 13.89 -1.26 24.01
N ASN A 196 14.75 -1.94 24.77
CA ASN A 196 15.72 -1.31 25.68
C ASN A 196 15.06 -0.32 26.66
N GLN A 197 13.94 -0.72 27.28
CA GLN A 197 13.12 0.11 28.17
C GLN A 197 12.43 1.32 27.52
N GLN A 198 12.59 1.52 26.21
CA GLN A 198 11.86 2.54 25.47
C GLN A 198 10.58 1.92 24.89
N PRO A 199 9.39 2.46 25.22
CA PRO A 199 8.15 2.01 24.60
C PRO A 199 8.17 2.32 23.10
N ILE A 200 7.61 1.42 22.30
CA ILE A 200 7.43 1.62 20.86
C ILE A 200 5.95 1.53 20.50
N GLN A 201 5.51 2.39 19.59
CA GLN A 201 4.13 2.42 19.09
C GLN A 201 4.02 1.95 17.63
N ASN A 202 5.13 1.95 16.90
CA ASN A 202 5.15 1.62 15.48
C ASN A 202 6.55 1.14 15.04
N LEU A 203 6.62 0.66 13.81
CA LEU A 203 7.83 0.17 13.17
C LEU A 203 8.89 1.26 12.96
N GLY A 204 8.49 2.53 12.88
CA GLY A 204 9.42 3.66 12.73
C GLY A 204 10.24 3.85 13.99
N GLU A 205 9.58 3.81 15.15
CA GLU A 205 10.24 3.85 16.46
C GLU A 205 11.11 2.63 16.69
N LEU A 206 10.63 1.43 16.36
CA LEU A 206 11.43 0.20 16.41
C LEU A 206 12.70 0.34 15.56
N ARG A 207 12.54 0.76 14.29
CA ARG A 207 13.65 0.95 13.36
C ARG A 207 14.65 1.97 13.88
N LYS A 208 14.20 3.10 14.39
CA LYS A 208 15.07 4.15 14.95
C LYS A 208 15.97 3.62 16.06
N ILE A 209 15.45 2.75 16.92
CA ILE A 209 16.24 2.11 17.99
C ILE A 209 17.23 1.10 17.39
N LEU A 210 16.80 0.27 16.44
CA LEU A 210 17.68 -0.72 15.80
C LEU A 210 18.81 -0.08 14.97
N ASP A 211 18.54 1.03 14.30
CA ASP A 211 19.52 1.79 13.50
C ASP A 211 20.62 2.43 14.38
N SER A 212 20.35 2.65 15.67
CA SER A 212 21.37 3.09 16.64
C SER A 212 22.41 2.01 16.98
N LYS A 213 22.20 0.78 16.50
CA LYS A 213 23.07 -0.40 16.72
C LYS A 213 23.42 -0.58 18.21
N PRO A 214 22.42 -0.74 19.09
CA PRO A 214 22.68 -0.92 20.50
C PRO A 214 23.47 -2.22 20.72
N SER A 215 24.40 -2.19 21.67
CA SER A 215 25.23 -3.36 22.03
C SER A 215 24.40 -4.52 22.59
N VAL A 216 23.23 -4.23 23.16
CA VAL A 216 22.28 -5.21 23.68
C VAL A 216 20.88 -4.87 23.16
N LEU A 217 20.16 -5.89 22.70
CA LEU A 217 18.77 -5.78 22.27
C LEU A 217 17.85 -6.51 23.26
N ALA A 218 17.14 -5.75 24.09
CA ALA A 218 16.13 -6.26 25.01
C ALA A 218 14.74 -5.91 24.49
N LEU A 219 14.04 -6.89 23.91
CA LEU A 219 12.67 -6.71 23.42
C LEU A 219 11.66 -6.93 24.55
N ASN A 220 10.77 -5.97 24.75
CA ASN A 220 9.58 -6.13 25.59
C ASN A 220 8.43 -6.66 24.72
N ILE A 221 8.07 -7.93 24.91
CA ILE A 221 7.12 -8.65 24.07
C ILE A 221 5.93 -9.11 24.91
N GLN A 222 4.73 -8.89 24.40
CA GLN A 222 3.51 -9.53 24.85
C GLN A 222 3.18 -10.72 23.95
N ARG A 223 2.96 -11.88 24.56
CA ARG A 223 2.60 -13.14 23.89
C ARG A 223 1.31 -13.67 24.52
N GLY A 224 0.25 -13.76 23.74
CA GLY A 224 -1.08 -14.21 24.19
C GLY A 224 -2.10 -14.13 23.07
#